data_AF-A0AA39G1B5-F1
#
_entry.id   AF-A0AA39G1B5-F1
#
_cell.length_a   1.000
_cell.length_b   1.000
_cell.length_c   1.000
_cell.angle_alpha   90.00
_cell.angle_beta   90.00
_cell.angle_gamma   90.00
#
_symmetry.space_group_name_H-M   'P 1'
#
loop_
_entity.id
_entity.type
_entity.pdbx_description
1 polymer ?
#
loop_
_entity_poly.entity_id
_entity_poly.type
_entity_poly.pdbx_seq_one_letter_code
_entity_poly.pdbx_strand_id
1 'polypeptide(L)'
;MTNICMEKIINTMEFNDLLLLLRQLRDEKVNGKLDEDEFSDNTKLWRNRLDYNILKMSIKSSYDEIKLEVLGLLVQSKKSTLRFTPKELELILMFIKLNLGESLDFVPLIKKAFKRLKESWAVFNRNVMQPEKFKTHKNKIGIDMNLYQQLEEEYNCLAIKSQDAINNYRIFIVDVRNECLNGICCGATHTRKKNSLSILQLEQEILFDNLKELPWNEIEADKLFQCLLMDTYEANKEIAFKIIRNIKPALLKLEDSIVVYEIVDVALKLANSVRPIDSITALYMLRICLMSPVIGETLKKWSLDNIQDPTLQLINLILNHLRDPTKLANENIIAAVAKHSLYGYIYCINGLISSYNFRKITTHQAWLETVAEIIKISLSLNTAISVVVNNSSPEGHFPMDFERKFFNDDINESDLTTVTPQMVLLCSWRTVKEVSLLFGHLAMKCPIENESSELGLICERQIVDIGSHLVTLLSETKHRGAFEQAHIGFEKLCTRLWRLKQKHLRQLPKIWLYDLLLAITGSSSGNSKLCATRRSAGVPFMVQVSFSLSR
;
A
#
# COMPACT_ATOMS: atom_id res chain seq x y z
N MET A 1 40.07 34.59 -26.49
CA MET A 1 40.26 33.16 -26.80
C MET A 1 38.95 32.42 -26.53
N THR A 2 37.83 32.86 -27.09
CA THR A 2 37.26 32.55 -28.43
C THR A 2 36.67 31.13 -28.52
N ASN A 3 35.36 31.10 -28.76
CA ASN A 3 34.37 30.01 -28.76
C ASN A 3 34.76 28.69 -29.46
N ILE A 4 35.90 28.62 -30.14
CA ILE A 4 36.40 27.44 -30.85
C ILE A 4 37.01 26.40 -29.88
N CYS A 5 37.41 26.82 -28.67
CA CYS A 5 37.94 25.89 -27.67
C CYS A 5 36.85 25.07 -26.95
N MET A 6 35.60 25.57 -26.88
CA MET A 6 34.48 24.85 -26.24
C MET A 6 33.89 23.77 -27.16
N GLU A 7 33.77 24.01 -28.47
CA GLU A 7 33.29 22.99 -29.42
C GLU A 7 34.22 21.79 -29.54
N LYS A 8 35.53 21.95 -29.32
CA LYS A 8 36.48 20.82 -29.28
C LYS A 8 36.43 20.03 -27.97
N ILE A 9 36.05 20.64 -26.84
CA ILE A 9 35.87 19.94 -25.56
C ILE A 9 34.61 19.06 -25.59
N ILE A 10 33.59 19.44 -26.36
CA ILE A 10 32.27 18.78 -26.39
C ILE A 10 32.31 17.37 -27.00
N ASN A 11 33.29 17.04 -27.85
CA ASN A 11 33.48 15.70 -28.41
C ASN A 11 34.61 14.89 -27.71
N THR A 12 35.28 15.46 -26.70
CA THR A 12 36.47 14.85 -26.06
C THR A 12 36.48 14.94 -24.53
N MET A 13 35.37 15.33 -23.88
CA MET A 13 35.24 15.13 -22.44
C MET A 13 35.05 13.64 -22.18
N GLU A 14 36.12 12.96 -21.75
CA GLU A 14 36.03 11.58 -21.31
C GLU A 14 34.99 11.48 -20.19
N PHE A 15 34.26 10.36 -20.14
CA PHE A 15 33.23 10.09 -19.13
C PHE A 15 33.66 10.48 -17.71
N ASN A 16 34.93 10.21 -17.38
CA ASN A 16 35.53 10.50 -16.07
C ASN A 16 35.68 12.01 -15.79
N ASP A 17 36.03 12.81 -16.79
CA ASP A 17 36.24 14.26 -16.64
C ASP A 17 34.91 14.98 -16.40
N LEU A 18 33.87 14.59 -17.14
CA LEU A 18 32.53 15.12 -16.94
C LEU A 18 31.96 14.73 -15.57
N LEU A 19 32.18 13.47 -15.15
CA LEU A 19 31.73 13.00 -13.84
C LEU A 19 32.44 13.73 -12.70
N LEU A 20 33.76 13.93 -12.80
CA LEU A 20 34.55 14.68 -11.82
C LEU A 20 34.05 16.13 -11.70
N LEU A 21 33.83 16.79 -12.84
CA LEU A 21 33.32 18.16 -12.88
C LEU A 21 31.94 18.26 -12.22
N LEU A 22 31.01 17.35 -12.51
CA LEU A 22 29.67 17.33 -11.92
C LEU A 22 29.73 17.13 -10.39
N ARG A 23 30.60 16.24 -9.90
CA ARG A 23 30.80 16.02 -8.46
C ARG A 23 31.36 17.27 -7.77
N GLN A 24 32.38 17.90 -8.36
CA GLN A 24 32.93 19.15 -7.83
C GLN A 24 31.87 20.25 -7.73
N LEU A 25 31.09 20.46 -8.79
CA LEU A 25 30.01 21.44 -8.79
C LEU A 25 28.91 21.10 -7.77
N ARG A 26 28.61 19.81 -7.57
CA ARG A 26 27.65 19.37 -6.56
C ARG A 26 28.14 19.71 -5.15
N ASP A 27 29.41 19.43 -4.86
CA ASP A 27 30.02 19.75 -3.58
C ASP A 27 30.06 21.27 -3.34
N GLU A 28 30.35 22.07 -4.36
CA GLU A 28 30.26 23.54 -4.25
C GLU A 28 28.84 24.03 -3.93
N LYS A 29 27.82 23.44 -4.57
CA LYS A 29 26.42 23.77 -4.32
C LYS A 29 25.96 23.34 -2.92
N VAL A 30 26.33 22.14 -2.48
CA VAL A 30 26.01 21.64 -1.13
C VAL A 30 26.72 22.46 -0.05
N ASN A 31 27.88 23.02 -0.35
CA ASN A 31 28.59 23.95 0.54
C ASN A 31 28.04 25.40 0.50
N GLY A 32 27.14 25.69 -0.45
CA GLY A 32 26.46 26.98 -0.58
C GLY A 32 27.20 28.03 -1.41
N LYS A 33 28.32 27.68 -2.06
CA LYS A 33 29.10 28.61 -2.89
C LYS A 33 28.36 29.09 -4.14
N LEU A 34 27.32 28.36 -4.54
CA LEU A 34 26.52 28.64 -5.73
C LEU A 34 25.11 29.14 -5.37
N ASP A 35 24.79 29.38 -4.11
CA ASP A 35 23.42 29.66 -3.62
C ASP A 35 23.05 31.16 -3.58
N GLU A 36 23.75 31.99 -4.34
CA GLU A 36 23.44 33.42 -4.50
C GLU A 36 22.47 33.63 -5.67
N ASP A 37 21.47 34.48 -5.47
CA ASP A 37 20.39 34.69 -6.44
C ASP A 37 20.90 35.33 -7.75
N GLU A 38 21.99 36.11 -7.71
CA GLU A 38 22.64 36.72 -8.89
C GLU A 38 23.13 35.70 -9.92
N PHE A 39 23.40 34.46 -9.52
CA PHE A 39 23.79 33.38 -10.44
C PHE A 39 22.59 32.82 -11.24
N SER A 40 21.36 33.22 -10.92
CA SER A 40 20.13 32.63 -11.46
C SER A 40 19.65 33.26 -12.77
N ASP A 41 20.16 34.44 -13.12
CA ASP A 41 19.62 35.27 -14.21
C ASP A 41 20.23 34.97 -15.59
N ASN A 42 21.27 34.12 -15.66
CA ASN A 42 21.91 33.78 -16.93
C ASN A 42 21.13 32.72 -17.71
N THR A 43 20.78 33.06 -18.95
CA THR A 43 20.01 32.18 -19.84
C THR A 43 20.88 31.10 -20.50
N LYS A 44 22.21 31.26 -20.62
CA LYS A 44 23.07 30.29 -21.31
C LYS A 44 23.80 29.35 -20.35
N LEU A 45 24.24 29.87 -19.20
CA LEU A 45 25.01 29.12 -18.22
C LEU A 45 24.18 28.85 -16.96
N TRP A 46 24.12 27.59 -16.54
CA TRP A 46 23.67 27.22 -15.21
C TRP A 46 24.64 27.80 -14.17
N ARG A 47 24.12 28.69 -13.32
CA ARG A 47 24.82 29.39 -12.24
C ARG A 47 26.15 30.01 -12.64
N ASN A 48 26.25 30.54 -13.87
CA ASN A 48 27.47 31.10 -14.44
C ASN A 48 28.68 30.13 -14.46
N ARG A 49 28.45 28.82 -14.45
CA ARG A 49 29.50 27.79 -14.40
C ARG A 49 29.43 26.77 -15.54
N LEU A 50 28.25 26.28 -15.90
CA LEU A 50 28.11 25.17 -16.84
C LEU A 50 27.05 25.47 -17.91
N ASP A 51 27.29 25.13 -19.18
CA ASP A 51 26.29 25.32 -20.23
C ASP A 51 25.09 24.37 -20.03
N TYR A 52 23.87 24.91 -20.13
CA TYR A 52 22.65 24.10 -20.01
C TYR A 52 22.58 22.96 -21.03
N ASN A 53 23.23 23.09 -22.20
CA ASN A 53 23.31 22.03 -23.20
C ASN A 53 24.08 20.81 -22.69
N ILE A 54 25.15 21.01 -21.91
CA ILE A 54 25.93 19.93 -21.31
C ILE A 54 25.06 19.17 -20.30
N LEU A 55 24.27 19.87 -19.49
CA LEU A 55 23.30 19.25 -18.58
C LEU A 55 22.24 18.45 -19.35
N LYS A 56 21.70 18.99 -20.46
CA LYS A 56 20.74 18.27 -21.31
C LYS A 56 21.34 17.01 -21.93
N MET A 57 22.58 17.05 -22.41
CA MET A 57 23.28 15.87 -22.94
C MET A 57 23.56 14.84 -21.85
N SER A 58 23.96 15.30 -20.66
CA SER A 58 24.27 14.44 -19.52
C SER A 58 23.04 13.65 -19.03
N ILE A 59 21.84 14.24 -19.09
CA ILE A 59 20.57 13.53 -18.78
C ILE A 59 20.28 12.42 -19.80
N LYS A 60 20.69 12.59 -21.06
CA LYS A 60 20.51 11.61 -22.15
C LYS A 60 21.67 10.61 -22.25
N SER A 61 22.66 10.71 -21.35
CA SER A 61 23.82 9.84 -21.31
C SER A 61 23.40 8.37 -21.16
N SER A 62 24.20 7.42 -21.63
CA SER A 62 23.98 5.99 -21.34
C SER A 62 24.41 5.60 -19.91
N TYR A 63 25.10 6.49 -19.21
CA TYR A 63 25.68 6.21 -17.89
C TYR A 63 24.81 6.71 -16.75
N ASP A 64 24.36 5.77 -15.92
CA ASP A 64 23.50 5.97 -14.76
C ASP A 64 24.09 6.92 -13.71
N GLU A 65 25.41 6.87 -13.49
CA GLU A 65 26.10 7.73 -12.54
C GLU A 65 25.99 9.22 -12.93
N ILE A 66 26.21 9.54 -14.21
CA ILE A 66 26.13 10.92 -14.70
C ILE A 66 24.71 11.45 -14.54
N LYS A 67 23.70 10.62 -14.89
CA LYS A 67 22.28 10.97 -14.73
C LYS A 67 21.97 11.36 -13.28
N LEU A 68 22.37 10.52 -12.32
CA LEU A 68 22.13 10.75 -10.90
C LEU A 68 22.90 11.97 -10.38
N GLU A 69 24.14 12.17 -10.83
CA GLU A 69 24.94 13.33 -10.45
C GLU A 69 24.34 14.64 -10.96
N VAL A 70 23.81 14.67 -12.20
CA VAL A 70 23.09 15.84 -12.73
C VAL A 70 21.83 16.14 -11.93
N LEU A 71 20.99 15.14 -11.64
CA LEU A 71 19.80 15.36 -10.83
C LEU A 71 20.18 15.81 -9.40
N GLY A 72 21.22 15.20 -8.83
CA GLY A 72 21.80 15.59 -7.55
C GLY A 72 22.25 17.06 -7.55
N LEU A 73 22.98 17.48 -8.57
CA LEU A 73 23.45 18.85 -8.77
C LEU A 73 22.29 19.84 -8.89
N LEU A 74 21.20 19.50 -9.57
CA LEU A 74 20.04 20.39 -9.70
C LEU A 74 19.28 20.54 -8.37
N VAL A 75 19.11 19.43 -7.65
CA VAL A 75 18.21 19.36 -6.49
C VAL A 75 18.89 19.74 -5.18
N GLN A 76 20.08 19.19 -4.90
CA GLN A 76 20.76 19.34 -3.62
C GLN A 76 21.32 20.75 -3.46
N SER A 77 21.14 21.32 -2.28
CA SER A 77 21.47 22.73 -1.96
C SER A 77 21.69 22.86 -0.46
N LYS A 78 22.55 23.80 -0.03
CA LYS A 78 22.70 24.12 1.40
C LYS A 78 21.46 24.85 1.91
N LYS A 79 20.98 25.82 1.14
CA LYS A 79 19.75 26.55 1.42
C LYS A 79 18.55 25.73 0.94
N SER A 80 17.74 25.29 1.87
CA SER A 80 16.54 24.49 1.60
C SER A 80 15.36 25.31 1.05
N THR A 81 15.43 26.64 1.16
CA THR A 81 14.47 27.61 0.59
C THR A 81 14.92 28.20 -0.75
N LEU A 82 16.05 27.76 -1.31
CA LEU A 82 16.60 28.32 -2.54
C LEU A 82 15.64 28.09 -3.71
N ARG A 83 15.32 29.16 -4.46
CA ARG A 83 14.44 29.11 -5.63
C ARG A 83 14.99 28.17 -6.70
N PHE A 84 14.10 27.45 -7.39
CA PHE A 84 14.44 26.78 -8.65
C PHE A 84 14.24 27.74 -9.83
N THR A 85 15.20 27.77 -10.76
CA THR A 85 15.01 28.52 -12.01
C THR A 85 14.07 27.75 -12.95
N PRO A 86 13.37 28.43 -13.88
CA PRO A 86 12.53 27.74 -14.86
C PRO A 86 13.28 26.66 -15.67
N LYS A 87 14.56 26.92 -15.99
CA LYS A 87 15.42 25.95 -16.69
C LYS A 87 15.81 24.77 -15.82
N GLU A 88 16.05 24.96 -14.53
CA GLU A 88 16.28 23.86 -13.59
C GLU A 88 15.04 22.95 -13.52
N LEU A 89 13.83 23.53 -13.47
CA LEU A 89 12.57 22.78 -13.49
C LEU A 89 12.37 22.02 -14.81
N GLU A 90 12.66 22.65 -15.95
CA GLU A 90 12.62 22.00 -17.28
C GLU A 90 13.57 20.78 -17.34
N LEU A 91 14.79 20.92 -16.81
CA LEU A 91 15.76 19.82 -16.77
C LEU A 91 15.31 18.68 -15.85
N ILE A 92 14.76 18.99 -14.68
CA ILE A 92 14.23 17.96 -13.76
C ILE A 92 13.05 17.24 -14.43
N LEU A 93 12.15 17.97 -15.09
CA LEU A 93 11.06 17.36 -15.83
C LEU A 93 11.57 16.46 -16.97
N MET A 94 12.54 16.95 -17.76
CA MET A 94 13.16 16.16 -18.83
C MET A 94 13.81 14.88 -18.29
N PHE A 95 14.47 14.96 -17.13
CA PHE A 95 15.04 13.81 -16.45
C PHE A 95 13.96 12.76 -16.12
N ILE A 96 12.85 13.18 -15.53
CA ILE A 96 11.74 12.28 -15.18
C ILE A 96 11.20 11.61 -16.46
N LYS A 97 10.90 12.39 -17.51
CA LYS A 97 10.34 11.86 -18.77
C LYS A 97 11.17 10.71 -19.36
N LEU A 98 12.49 10.87 -19.36
CA LEU A 98 13.42 9.92 -19.97
C LEU A 98 13.68 8.70 -19.09
N ASN A 99 13.80 8.90 -17.77
CA ASN A 99 14.34 7.88 -16.87
C ASN A 99 13.28 7.14 -16.03
N LEU A 100 11.99 7.45 -16.18
CA LEU A 100 10.90 6.78 -15.44
C LEU A 100 10.97 5.25 -15.55
N GLY A 101 11.28 4.72 -16.74
CA GLY A 101 11.32 3.28 -17.01
C GLY A 101 12.63 2.58 -16.62
N GLU A 102 13.66 3.33 -16.21
CA GLU A 102 14.98 2.80 -15.91
C GLU A 102 15.08 2.33 -14.45
N SER A 103 15.93 1.34 -14.20
CA SER A 103 16.22 0.81 -12.85
C SER A 103 17.18 1.71 -12.06
N LEU A 104 16.94 3.02 -12.10
CA LEU A 104 17.71 4.05 -11.41
C LEU A 104 17.07 4.40 -10.07
N ASP A 105 17.86 4.54 -9.01
CA ASP A 105 17.37 4.99 -7.70
C ASP A 105 17.38 6.53 -7.57
N PHE A 106 16.50 7.19 -8.33
CA PHE A 106 16.42 8.66 -8.37
C PHE A 106 15.24 9.24 -7.56
N VAL A 107 14.28 8.40 -7.14
CA VAL A 107 13.11 8.82 -6.35
C VAL A 107 13.50 9.55 -5.05
N PRO A 108 14.56 9.15 -4.31
CA PRO A 108 15.03 9.91 -3.15
C PRO A 108 15.51 11.34 -3.48
N LEU A 109 16.06 11.56 -4.68
CA LEU A 109 16.43 12.89 -5.14
C LEU A 109 15.18 13.72 -5.48
N ILE A 110 14.18 13.14 -6.14
CA ILE A 110 12.89 13.82 -6.37
C ILE A 110 12.21 14.20 -5.05
N LYS A 111 12.29 13.34 -4.03
CA LYS A 111 11.83 13.68 -2.68
C LYS A 111 12.52 14.94 -2.12
N LYS A 112 13.84 15.09 -2.31
CA LYS A 112 14.57 16.31 -1.91
C LYS A 112 14.11 17.53 -2.73
N ALA A 113 13.81 17.34 -4.01
CA ALA A 113 13.29 18.42 -4.88
C ALA A 113 11.95 18.93 -4.37
N PHE A 114 11.00 18.03 -4.07
CA PHE A 114 9.69 18.40 -3.52
C PHE A 114 9.79 19.08 -2.16
N LYS A 115 10.70 18.64 -1.28
CA LYS A 115 10.94 19.35 0.00
C LYS A 115 11.42 20.78 -0.23
N ARG A 116 12.40 20.99 -1.11
CA ARG A 116 12.91 22.32 -1.44
C ARG A 116 11.84 23.19 -2.13
N LEU A 117 11.01 22.62 -3.00
CA LEU A 117 9.86 23.30 -3.58
C LEU A 117 8.89 23.77 -2.49
N LYS A 118 8.51 22.90 -1.56
CA LYS A 118 7.63 23.25 -0.44
C LYS A 118 8.17 24.42 0.38
N GLU A 119 9.44 24.33 0.77
CA GLU A 119 10.06 25.33 1.64
C GLU A 119 10.24 26.67 0.94
N SER A 120 10.68 26.68 -0.33
CA SER A 120 10.77 27.90 -1.14
C SER A 120 9.39 28.51 -1.44
N TRP A 121 8.37 27.69 -1.71
CA TRP A 121 6.99 28.16 -1.90
C TRP A 121 6.45 28.86 -0.65
N ALA A 122 6.69 28.29 0.54
CA ALA A 122 6.27 28.94 1.78
C ALA A 122 6.88 30.34 1.96
N VAL A 123 8.13 30.54 1.52
CA VAL A 123 8.77 31.86 1.49
C VAL A 123 8.09 32.77 0.46
N PHE A 124 7.83 32.29 -0.75
CA PHE A 124 7.16 33.09 -1.79
C PHE A 124 5.76 33.55 -1.37
N ASN A 125 4.97 32.68 -0.71
CA ASN A 125 3.67 33.06 -0.18
C ASN A 125 3.77 34.17 0.88
N ARG A 126 4.82 34.13 1.74
CA ARG A 126 5.05 35.20 2.73
C ARG A 126 5.42 36.53 2.04
N ASN A 127 6.25 36.47 1.01
CA ASN A 127 6.65 37.64 0.22
C ASN A 127 5.44 38.26 -0.51
N VAL A 128 4.55 37.45 -1.07
CA VAL A 128 3.32 37.93 -1.73
C VAL A 128 2.38 38.63 -0.76
N MET A 129 2.30 38.17 0.50
CA MET A 129 1.48 38.81 1.55
C MET A 129 2.15 40.05 2.18
N GLN A 130 3.44 40.29 1.93
CA GLN A 130 4.22 41.33 2.60
C GLN A 130 3.78 42.76 2.23
N PRO A 131 3.49 43.10 0.95
CA PRO A 131 3.02 44.44 0.58
C PRO A 131 1.72 44.85 1.28
N GLU A 132 0.75 43.93 1.43
CA GLU A 132 -0.51 44.21 2.12
C GLU A 132 -0.31 44.46 3.61
N LYS A 133 0.55 43.67 4.25
CA LYS A 133 0.94 43.89 5.65
C LYS A 133 1.65 45.24 5.80
N PHE A 134 2.58 45.57 4.91
CA PHE A 134 3.28 46.84 4.94
C PHE A 134 2.32 48.04 4.85
N LYS A 135 1.33 47.98 3.96
CA LYS A 135 0.28 48.99 3.82
C LYS A 135 -0.59 49.16 5.08
N THR A 136 -0.94 48.06 5.75
CA THR A 136 -1.73 48.14 7.00
C THR A 136 -0.94 48.71 8.18
N HIS A 137 0.38 48.55 8.18
CA HIS A 137 1.28 49.12 9.18
C HIS A 137 1.60 50.61 8.95
N LYS A 138 1.28 51.17 7.77
CA LYS A 138 1.45 52.59 7.43
C LYS A 138 0.81 53.53 8.46
N ASN A 139 -0.35 53.15 9.02
CA ASN A 139 -1.07 53.96 10.01
C ASN A 139 -0.39 54.01 11.40
N LYS A 140 0.71 53.26 11.62
CA LYS A 140 1.38 53.15 12.91
C LYS A 140 2.81 53.70 12.94
N ILE A 141 3.41 54.03 11.80
CA ILE A 141 4.84 54.37 11.75
C ILE A 141 5.04 55.71 11.03
N GLY A 142 5.60 56.69 11.74
CA GLY A 142 6.03 57.98 11.19
C GLY A 142 7.34 57.86 10.40
N ILE A 143 7.34 57.08 9.32
CA ILE A 143 8.48 56.90 8.41
C ILE A 143 8.52 58.06 7.40
N ASP A 144 9.73 58.47 7.00
CA ASP A 144 9.98 59.38 5.87
C ASP A 144 9.27 58.87 4.59
N MET A 145 8.46 59.72 3.96
CA MET A 145 7.65 59.37 2.79
C MET A 145 8.49 58.85 1.61
N ASN A 146 9.72 59.32 1.43
CA ASN A 146 10.60 58.85 0.34
C ASN A 146 11.11 57.42 0.60
N LEU A 147 11.52 57.12 1.83
CA LEU A 147 11.97 55.78 2.23
C LEU A 147 10.80 54.78 2.19
N TYR A 148 9.59 55.23 2.56
CA TYR A 148 8.39 54.41 2.48
C TYR A 148 8.08 54.00 1.04
N GLN A 149 8.16 54.93 0.08
CA GLN A 149 7.92 54.64 -1.34
C GLN A 149 8.94 53.65 -1.91
N GLN A 150 10.23 53.83 -1.61
CA GLN A 150 11.28 52.91 -2.05
C GLN A 150 11.08 51.49 -1.51
N LEU A 151 10.79 51.35 -0.22
CA LEU A 151 10.51 50.04 0.39
C LEU A 151 9.24 49.41 -0.17
N GLU A 152 8.19 50.21 -0.41
CA GLU A 152 6.95 49.73 -1.03
C GLU A 152 7.19 49.19 -2.44
N GLU A 153 7.97 49.90 -3.27
CA GLU A 153 8.38 49.46 -4.60
C GLU A 153 9.19 48.15 -4.55
N GLU A 154 10.17 48.05 -3.64
CA GLU A 154 10.97 46.83 -3.45
C GLU A 154 10.10 45.64 -3.05
N TYR A 155 9.18 45.81 -2.08
CA TYR A 155 8.25 44.76 -1.66
C TYR A 155 7.29 44.34 -2.78
N ASN A 156 6.79 45.30 -3.57
CA ASN A 156 5.93 45.00 -4.72
C ASN A 156 6.69 44.23 -5.81
N CYS A 157 7.92 44.63 -6.13
CA CYS A 157 8.77 43.92 -7.08
C CYS A 157 9.08 42.49 -6.60
N LEU A 158 9.39 42.31 -5.31
CA LEU A 158 9.62 40.99 -4.72
C LEU A 158 8.37 40.11 -4.76
N ALA A 159 7.19 40.69 -4.49
CA ALA A 159 5.92 39.99 -4.57
C ALA A 159 5.62 39.50 -5.99
N ILE A 160 5.82 40.34 -7.01
CA ILE A 160 5.65 39.95 -8.43
C ILE A 160 6.59 38.80 -8.79
N LYS A 161 7.89 38.93 -8.49
CA LYS A 161 8.89 37.87 -8.75
C LYS A 161 8.57 36.56 -8.03
N SER A 162 8.01 36.64 -6.82
CA SER A 162 7.59 35.49 -6.02
C SER A 162 6.32 34.84 -6.59
N GLN A 163 5.37 35.64 -7.09
CA GLN A 163 4.17 35.14 -7.76
C GLN A 163 4.51 34.40 -9.06
N ASP A 164 5.44 34.94 -9.85
CA ASP A 164 5.93 34.27 -11.06
C ASP A 164 6.62 32.94 -10.72
N ALA A 165 7.38 32.89 -9.62
CA ALA A 165 7.99 31.65 -9.14
C ALA A 165 6.93 30.60 -8.76
N ILE A 166 5.88 31.01 -8.05
CA ILE A 166 4.75 30.14 -7.69
C ILE A 166 4.05 29.60 -8.94
N ASN A 167 3.81 30.44 -9.95
CA ASN A 167 3.20 30.00 -11.21
C ASN A 167 4.05 28.97 -11.94
N ASN A 168 5.37 29.16 -11.99
CA ASN A 168 6.29 28.17 -12.55
C ASN A 168 6.26 26.84 -11.78
N TYR A 169 6.15 26.88 -10.44
CA TYR A 169 6.04 25.67 -9.62
C TYR A 169 4.71 24.94 -9.86
N ARG A 170 3.60 25.68 -10.04
CA ARG A 170 2.30 25.08 -10.39
C ARG A 170 2.37 24.33 -11.72
N ILE A 171 2.90 24.98 -12.76
CA ILE A 171 3.06 24.37 -14.09
C ILE A 171 3.93 23.11 -13.98
N PHE A 172 5.08 23.21 -13.32
CA PHE A 172 5.99 22.09 -13.12
C PHE A 172 5.32 20.89 -12.42
N ILE A 173 4.55 21.11 -11.35
CA ILE A 173 3.85 20.03 -10.64
C ILE A 173 2.83 19.35 -11.55
N VAL A 174 2.04 20.13 -12.29
CA VAL A 174 1.05 19.59 -13.25
C VAL A 174 1.74 18.77 -14.33
N ASP A 175 2.86 19.25 -14.87
CA ASP A 175 3.63 18.51 -15.87
C ASP A 175 4.22 17.21 -15.32
N VAL A 176 4.79 17.23 -14.11
CA VAL A 176 5.30 16.03 -13.43
C VAL A 176 4.18 15.04 -13.20
N ARG A 177 3.02 15.49 -12.73
CA ARG A 177 1.84 14.65 -12.51
C ARG A 177 1.39 13.98 -13.80
N ASN A 178 1.26 14.76 -14.88
CA ASN A 178 0.86 14.26 -16.20
C ASN A 178 1.83 13.18 -16.72
N GLU A 179 3.13 13.40 -16.59
CA GLU A 179 4.14 12.42 -17.01
C GLU A 179 4.09 11.14 -16.17
N CYS A 180 3.91 11.27 -14.86
CA CYS A 180 3.78 10.12 -13.98
C CYS A 180 2.52 9.31 -14.31
N LEU A 181 1.38 9.97 -14.54
CA LEU A 181 0.12 9.32 -14.94
C LEU A 181 0.22 8.64 -16.31
N ASN A 182 0.91 9.26 -17.27
CA ASN A 182 1.20 8.61 -18.56
C ASN A 182 2.11 7.39 -18.38
N GLY A 183 2.98 7.38 -17.38
CA GLY A 183 3.81 6.22 -17.03
C GLY A 183 3.06 5.07 -16.36
N ILE A 184 1.79 5.25 -15.99
CA ILE A 184 0.96 4.25 -15.31
C ILE A 184 0.06 3.47 -16.28
N CYS A 185 0.11 3.77 -17.58
CA CYS A 185 -0.74 3.16 -18.60
C CYS A 185 -0.64 1.62 -18.68
N CYS A 186 -1.70 1.01 -19.23
CA CYS A 186 -1.71 -0.43 -19.53
C CYS A 186 -0.55 -0.78 -20.46
N GLY A 187 0.26 -1.77 -20.08
CA GLY A 187 1.46 -2.18 -20.83
C GLY A 187 2.76 -1.46 -20.43
N ALA A 188 2.72 -0.46 -19.55
CA ALA A 188 3.94 0.12 -19.00
C ALA A 188 4.75 -0.91 -18.18
N THR A 189 6.08 -0.79 -18.22
CA THR A 189 6.97 -1.68 -17.46
C THR A 189 6.72 -1.52 -15.95
N HIS A 190 6.95 -2.59 -15.19
CA HIS A 190 6.81 -2.57 -13.73
C HIS A 190 7.63 -1.44 -13.09
N THR A 191 8.86 -1.24 -13.55
CA THR A 191 9.75 -0.16 -13.07
C THR A 191 9.16 1.22 -13.33
N ARG A 192 8.61 1.45 -14.54
CA ARG A 192 7.95 2.72 -14.90
C ARG A 192 6.78 3.02 -13.98
N LYS A 193 5.89 2.06 -13.79
CA LYS A 193 4.72 2.21 -12.91
C LYS A 193 5.15 2.46 -11.46
N LYS A 194 6.10 1.67 -10.94
CA LYS A 194 6.63 1.82 -9.58
C LYS A 194 7.19 3.22 -9.35
N ASN A 195 8.03 3.71 -10.26
CA ASN A 195 8.64 5.04 -10.15
C ASN A 195 7.59 6.14 -10.26
N SER A 196 6.67 6.06 -11.24
CA SER A 196 5.56 7.01 -11.40
C SER A 196 4.68 7.08 -10.15
N LEU A 197 4.23 5.95 -9.62
CA LEU A 197 3.38 5.89 -8.43
C LEU A 197 4.11 6.42 -7.19
N SER A 198 5.40 6.09 -7.05
CA SER A 198 6.21 6.59 -5.94
C SER A 198 6.36 8.12 -5.97
N ILE A 199 6.54 8.71 -7.16
CA ILE A 199 6.62 10.16 -7.33
C ILE A 199 5.27 10.83 -7.01
N LEU A 200 4.16 10.30 -7.53
CA LEU A 200 2.82 10.81 -7.22
C LEU A 200 2.49 10.72 -5.73
N GLN A 201 2.91 9.64 -5.06
CA GLN A 201 2.75 9.51 -3.61
C GLN A 201 3.56 10.58 -2.86
N LEU A 202 4.81 10.81 -3.27
CA LEU A 202 5.65 11.86 -2.66
C LEU A 202 5.09 13.27 -2.89
N GLU A 203 4.53 13.53 -4.07
CA GLU A 203 3.84 14.78 -4.39
C GLU A 203 2.73 15.02 -3.37
N GLN A 204 1.86 14.02 -3.16
CA GLN A 204 0.76 14.08 -2.22
C GLN A 204 1.20 14.23 -0.75
N GLU A 205 2.23 13.49 -0.32
CA GLU A 205 2.72 13.52 1.07
C GLU A 205 3.42 14.83 1.44
N ILE A 206 4.17 15.41 0.50
CA ILE A 206 5.02 16.58 0.79
C ILE A 206 4.27 17.88 0.49
N LEU A 207 3.58 17.95 -0.64
CA LEU A 207 2.98 19.17 -1.18
C LEU A 207 1.48 19.28 -0.86
N PHE A 208 0.94 18.45 0.03
CA PHE A 208 -0.48 18.37 0.37
C PHE A 208 -1.22 19.73 0.45
N ASP A 209 -0.68 20.71 1.17
CA ASP A 209 -1.32 22.02 1.32
C ASP A 209 -1.32 22.83 0.02
N ASN A 210 -0.23 22.76 -0.75
CA ASN A 210 -0.11 23.42 -2.05
C ASN A 210 -1.02 22.77 -3.10
N LEU A 211 -1.28 21.46 -2.98
CA LEU A 211 -2.15 20.72 -3.90
C LEU A 211 -3.64 21.04 -3.74
N LYS A 212 -4.07 21.67 -2.64
CA LYS A 212 -5.47 22.13 -2.50
C LYS A 212 -5.87 23.10 -3.61
N GLU A 213 -4.90 23.88 -4.12
CA GLU A 213 -5.08 24.79 -5.24
C GLU A 213 -5.02 24.09 -6.62
N LEU A 214 -4.55 22.83 -6.66
CA LEU A 214 -4.36 22.03 -7.87
C LEU A 214 -5.15 20.71 -7.78
N PRO A 215 -6.50 20.78 -7.80
CA PRO A 215 -7.35 19.61 -7.65
C PRO A 215 -7.14 18.61 -8.78
N TRP A 216 -7.35 17.34 -8.48
CA TRP A 216 -7.42 16.27 -9.47
C TRP A 216 -8.58 16.50 -10.44
N ASN A 217 -8.39 16.09 -11.70
CA ASN A 217 -9.47 16.04 -12.69
C ASN A 217 -10.00 14.61 -12.89
N GLU A 218 -11.14 14.48 -13.58
CA GLU A 218 -11.80 13.18 -13.81
C GLU A 218 -10.92 12.20 -14.61
N ILE A 219 -10.17 12.71 -15.59
CA ILE A 219 -9.31 11.88 -16.46
C ILE A 219 -8.11 11.33 -15.66
N GLU A 220 -7.50 12.15 -14.81
CA GLU A 220 -6.39 11.78 -13.94
C GLU A 220 -6.85 10.75 -12.89
N ALA A 221 -8.02 10.99 -12.28
CA ALA A 221 -8.63 10.07 -11.33
C ALA A 221 -8.96 8.72 -11.98
N ASP A 222 -9.52 8.72 -13.20
CA ASP A 222 -9.80 7.50 -13.95
C ASP A 222 -8.51 6.73 -14.27
N LYS A 223 -7.43 7.39 -14.74
CA LYS A 223 -6.13 6.71 -14.98
C LYS A 223 -5.61 5.99 -13.73
N LEU A 224 -5.72 6.62 -12.55
CA LEU A 224 -5.33 5.99 -11.28
C LEU A 224 -6.26 4.83 -10.91
N PHE A 225 -7.57 4.99 -11.14
CA PHE A 225 -8.54 3.94 -10.88
C PHE A 225 -8.31 2.73 -11.79
N GLN A 226 -8.10 2.94 -13.09
CA GLN A 226 -7.75 1.88 -14.04
C GLN A 226 -6.44 1.16 -13.66
N CYS A 227 -5.44 1.91 -13.17
CA CYS A 227 -4.22 1.29 -12.63
C CYS A 227 -4.54 0.35 -11.47
N LEU A 228 -5.31 0.83 -10.50
CA LEU A 228 -5.69 0.03 -9.33
C LEU A 228 -6.39 -1.27 -9.75
N LEU A 229 -7.29 -1.20 -10.74
CA LEU A 229 -8.04 -2.36 -11.23
C LEU A 229 -7.13 -3.34 -11.99
N MET A 230 -6.34 -2.84 -12.93
CA MET A 230 -5.66 -3.67 -13.94
C MET A 230 -4.22 -4.04 -13.59
N ASP A 231 -3.58 -3.43 -12.59
CA ASP A 231 -2.20 -3.75 -12.26
C ASP A 231 -2.06 -5.17 -11.69
N THR A 232 -0.91 -5.81 -11.90
CA THR A 232 -0.67 -7.16 -11.40
C THR A 232 0.07 -7.19 -10.06
N TYR A 233 0.63 -6.06 -9.62
CA TYR A 233 1.42 -5.99 -8.40
C TYR A 233 0.63 -5.33 -7.28
N GLU A 234 0.49 -6.04 -6.17
CA GLU A 234 -0.22 -5.54 -4.99
C GLU A 234 0.38 -4.24 -4.45
N ALA A 235 1.71 -4.10 -4.45
CA ALA A 235 2.39 -2.90 -4.00
C ALA A 235 1.98 -1.64 -4.80
N ASN A 236 1.80 -1.78 -6.12
CA ASN A 236 1.33 -0.68 -6.96
C ASN A 236 -0.13 -0.34 -6.64
N LYS A 237 -0.98 -1.36 -6.45
CA LYS A 237 -2.38 -1.14 -6.04
C LYS A 237 -2.47 -0.44 -4.69
N GLU A 238 -1.61 -0.80 -3.74
CA GLU A 238 -1.58 -0.15 -2.42
C GLU A 238 -1.23 1.34 -2.53
N ILE A 239 -0.22 1.69 -3.32
CA ILE A 239 0.17 3.09 -3.55
C ILE A 239 -0.95 3.85 -4.29
N ALA A 240 -1.51 3.27 -5.35
CA ALA A 240 -2.63 3.86 -6.07
C ALA A 240 -3.83 4.13 -5.15
N PHE A 241 -4.17 3.17 -4.28
CA PHE A 241 -5.24 3.34 -3.29
C PHE A 241 -4.94 4.46 -2.28
N LYS A 242 -3.69 4.58 -1.80
CA LYS A 242 -3.27 5.68 -0.90
C LYS A 242 -3.41 7.06 -1.55
N ILE A 243 -3.17 7.15 -2.86
CA ILE A 243 -3.38 8.39 -3.63
C ILE A 243 -4.89 8.65 -3.77
N ILE A 244 -5.63 7.67 -4.27
CA ILE A 244 -7.08 7.75 -4.52
C ILE A 244 -7.86 8.14 -3.26
N ARG A 245 -7.46 7.67 -2.08
CA ARG A 245 -8.14 7.98 -0.80
C ARG A 245 -8.30 9.48 -0.52
N ASN A 246 -7.44 10.33 -1.10
CA ASN A 246 -7.49 11.78 -0.91
C ASN A 246 -8.18 12.53 -2.08
N ILE A 247 -8.64 11.81 -3.10
CA ILE A 247 -9.40 12.34 -4.24
C ILE A 247 -10.88 12.43 -3.86
N LYS A 248 -11.58 13.46 -4.36
CA LYS A 248 -13.02 13.63 -4.12
C LYS A 248 -13.81 12.46 -4.74
N PRO A 249 -14.76 11.83 -4.02
CA PRO A 249 -15.56 10.73 -4.54
C PRO A 249 -16.31 11.03 -5.85
N ALA A 250 -16.75 12.28 -6.03
CA ALA A 250 -17.40 12.76 -7.26
C ALA A 250 -16.59 12.46 -8.53
N LEU A 251 -15.27 12.65 -8.49
CA LEU A 251 -14.38 12.46 -9.64
C LEU A 251 -14.26 11.00 -10.08
N LEU A 252 -14.58 10.07 -9.18
CA LEU A 252 -14.57 8.62 -9.41
C LEU A 252 -15.98 8.09 -9.70
N LYS A 253 -16.98 8.99 -9.88
CA LYS A 253 -18.39 8.66 -10.07
C LYS A 253 -18.98 7.81 -8.93
N LEU A 254 -18.42 7.92 -7.73
CA LEU A 254 -18.85 7.17 -6.55
C LEU A 254 -20.11 7.75 -5.88
N GLU A 255 -20.66 8.84 -6.41
CA GLU A 255 -21.95 9.39 -5.96
C GLU A 255 -23.15 8.68 -6.62
N ASP A 256 -22.92 7.94 -7.71
CA ASP A 256 -23.95 7.18 -8.40
C ASP A 256 -24.11 5.78 -7.74
N SER A 257 -25.30 5.52 -7.20
CA SER A 257 -25.63 4.24 -6.58
C SER A 257 -25.54 3.05 -7.56
N ILE A 258 -25.77 3.27 -8.86
CA ILE A 258 -25.68 2.20 -9.88
C ILE A 258 -24.23 1.82 -10.09
N VAL A 259 -23.34 2.82 -10.26
CA VAL A 259 -21.89 2.57 -10.43
C VAL A 259 -21.32 1.89 -9.19
N VAL A 260 -21.67 2.34 -7.98
CA VAL A 260 -21.23 1.70 -6.74
C VAL A 260 -21.74 0.27 -6.64
N TYR A 261 -22.98 0.02 -7.06
CA TYR A 261 -23.55 -1.33 -7.08
C TYR A 261 -22.75 -2.25 -8.01
N GLU A 262 -22.47 -1.81 -9.22
CA GLU A 262 -21.69 -2.56 -10.21
C GLU A 262 -20.27 -2.85 -9.73
N ILE A 263 -19.59 -1.88 -9.10
CA ILE A 263 -18.25 -2.09 -8.53
C ILE A 263 -18.30 -3.17 -7.43
N VAL A 264 -19.29 -3.15 -6.54
CA VAL A 264 -19.44 -4.17 -5.50
C VAL A 264 -19.73 -5.55 -6.12
N ASP A 265 -20.64 -5.64 -7.09
CA ASP A 265 -20.97 -6.90 -7.78
C ASP A 265 -19.75 -7.50 -8.50
N VAL A 266 -18.99 -6.68 -9.23
CA VAL A 266 -17.73 -7.13 -9.87
C VAL A 266 -16.70 -7.54 -8.83
N ALA A 267 -16.58 -6.82 -7.71
CA ALA A 267 -15.66 -7.20 -6.64
C ALA A 267 -16.01 -8.56 -6.02
N LEU A 268 -17.30 -8.86 -5.84
CA LEU A 268 -17.74 -10.17 -5.35
C LEU A 268 -17.40 -11.30 -6.34
N LYS A 269 -17.62 -11.06 -7.64
CA LYS A 269 -17.22 -12.01 -8.70
C LYS A 269 -15.71 -12.26 -8.73
N LEU A 270 -14.90 -11.21 -8.61
CA LEU A 270 -13.45 -11.31 -8.53
C LEU A 270 -12.97 -11.99 -7.24
N ALA A 271 -13.65 -11.76 -6.11
CA ALA A 271 -13.36 -12.46 -4.87
C ALA A 271 -13.62 -13.98 -4.97
N ASN A 272 -14.55 -14.41 -5.82
CA ASN A 272 -14.79 -15.83 -6.11
C ASN A 272 -13.78 -16.45 -7.10
N SER A 273 -12.89 -15.67 -7.70
CA SER A 273 -11.91 -16.17 -8.68
C SER A 273 -10.78 -16.94 -8.02
N VAL A 274 -10.35 -18.04 -8.68
CA VAL A 274 -9.22 -18.88 -8.28
C VAL A 274 -7.87 -18.16 -8.48
N ARG A 275 -7.84 -17.03 -9.21
CA ARG A 275 -6.62 -16.23 -9.38
C ARG A 275 -6.42 -15.34 -8.16
N PRO A 276 -5.29 -15.44 -7.43
CA PRO A 276 -5.07 -14.65 -6.21
C PRO A 276 -5.13 -13.13 -6.44
N ILE A 277 -4.71 -12.68 -7.62
CA ILE A 277 -4.68 -11.27 -8.01
C ILE A 277 -6.07 -10.63 -8.06
N ASP A 278 -7.09 -11.42 -8.40
CA ASP A 278 -8.47 -10.96 -8.51
C ASP A 278 -9.03 -10.69 -7.11
N SER A 279 -8.72 -11.54 -6.13
CA SER A 279 -9.09 -11.31 -4.73
C SER A 279 -8.42 -10.05 -4.15
N ILE A 280 -7.18 -9.76 -4.58
CA ILE A 280 -6.48 -8.52 -4.23
C ILE A 280 -7.21 -7.31 -4.82
N THR A 281 -7.51 -7.35 -6.12
CA THR A 281 -8.26 -6.28 -6.79
C THR A 281 -9.65 -6.08 -6.16
N ALA A 282 -10.37 -7.16 -5.87
CA ALA A 282 -11.67 -7.13 -5.21
C ALA A 282 -11.63 -6.37 -3.87
N LEU A 283 -10.62 -6.65 -3.03
CA LEU A 283 -10.45 -5.93 -1.76
C LEU A 283 -10.30 -4.42 -1.99
N TYR A 284 -9.48 -4.00 -2.95
CA TYR A 284 -9.27 -2.58 -3.23
C TYR A 284 -10.52 -1.92 -3.82
N MET A 285 -11.29 -2.61 -4.66
CA MET A 285 -12.60 -2.15 -5.15
C MET A 285 -13.55 -1.90 -3.98
N LEU A 286 -13.67 -2.87 -3.06
CA LEU A 286 -14.51 -2.75 -1.86
C LEU A 286 -14.07 -1.58 -0.96
N ARG A 287 -12.76 -1.39 -0.79
CA ARG A 287 -12.20 -0.26 -0.01
C ARG A 287 -12.49 1.10 -0.65
N ILE A 288 -12.52 1.19 -1.98
CA ILE A 288 -12.92 2.42 -2.68
C ILE A 288 -14.42 2.67 -2.50
N CYS A 289 -15.25 1.65 -2.60
CA CYS A 289 -16.69 1.79 -2.36
C CYS A 289 -16.99 2.34 -0.96
N LEU A 290 -16.18 2.03 0.05
CA LEU A 290 -16.32 2.62 1.40
C LEU A 290 -16.06 4.14 1.45
N MET A 291 -15.48 4.74 0.42
CA MET A 291 -15.34 6.19 0.29
C MET A 291 -16.58 6.86 -0.28
N SER A 292 -17.49 6.09 -0.89
CA SER A 292 -18.73 6.61 -1.46
C SER A 292 -19.69 7.08 -0.36
N PRO A 293 -20.35 8.23 -0.53
CA PRO A 293 -21.40 8.66 0.40
C PRO A 293 -22.67 7.81 0.29
N VAL A 294 -22.92 7.15 -0.85
CA VAL A 294 -24.15 6.39 -1.12
C VAL A 294 -24.01 4.89 -0.88
N ILE A 295 -22.84 4.43 -0.39
CA ILE A 295 -22.56 3.00 -0.19
C ILE A 295 -23.58 2.34 0.74
N GLY A 296 -23.91 2.99 1.86
CA GLY A 296 -24.83 2.43 2.86
C GLY A 296 -26.24 2.23 2.32
N GLU A 297 -26.72 3.12 1.44
CA GLU A 297 -28.02 2.98 0.77
C GLU A 297 -27.97 1.95 -0.36
N THR A 298 -26.86 1.95 -1.10
CA THR A 298 -26.65 1.00 -2.20
C THR A 298 -26.63 -0.44 -1.69
N LEU A 299 -26.01 -0.68 -0.53
CA LEU A 299 -25.93 -2.00 0.07
C LEU A 299 -27.28 -2.52 0.61
N LYS A 300 -28.24 -1.65 0.90
CA LYS A 300 -29.61 -2.07 1.28
C LYS A 300 -30.32 -2.85 0.18
N LYS A 301 -29.94 -2.63 -1.09
CA LYS A 301 -30.49 -3.39 -2.23
C LYS A 301 -30.22 -4.89 -2.12
N TRP A 302 -29.20 -5.32 -1.36
CA TRP A 302 -28.93 -6.72 -1.03
C TRP A 302 -29.54 -7.16 0.31
N SER A 303 -30.63 -6.53 0.74
CA SER A 303 -31.40 -6.88 1.95
C SER A 303 -30.61 -6.74 3.27
N LEU A 304 -29.80 -5.67 3.39
CA LEU A 304 -28.97 -5.36 4.57
C LEU A 304 -29.52 -4.18 5.39
N ASP A 305 -30.85 -4.08 5.52
CA ASP A 305 -31.54 -2.88 6.03
C ASP A 305 -31.24 -2.53 7.50
N ASN A 306 -30.86 -3.53 8.31
CA ASN A 306 -30.74 -3.39 9.77
C ASN A 306 -29.36 -2.94 10.26
N ILE A 307 -28.36 -2.80 9.38
CA ILE A 307 -26.97 -2.50 9.76
C ILE A 307 -26.64 -1.07 9.35
N GLN A 308 -26.14 -0.24 10.28
CA GLN A 308 -25.78 1.16 9.99
C GLN A 308 -24.35 1.33 9.45
N ASP A 309 -23.43 0.44 9.81
CA ASP A 309 -22.02 0.52 9.42
C ASP A 309 -21.79 -0.11 8.02
N PRO A 310 -21.39 0.68 7.00
CA PRO A 310 -21.16 0.15 5.66
C PRO A 310 -20.06 -0.91 5.58
N THR A 311 -19.06 -0.85 6.46
CA THR A 311 -17.99 -1.87 6.50
C THR A 311 -18.57 -3.21 6.97
N LEU A 312 -19.41 -3.17 7.99
CA LEU A 312 -20.10 -4.36 8.51
C LEU A 312 -21.10 -4.91 7.50
N GLN A 313 -21.83 -4.04 6.77
CA GLN A 313 -22.70 -4.45 5.67
C GLN A 313 -21.92 -5.21 4.59
N LEU A 314 -20.78 -4.68 4.13
CA LEU A 314 -19.92 -5.38 3.15
C LEU A 314 -19.40 -6.72 3.66
N ILE A 315 -18.95 -6.78 4.92
CA ILE A 315 -18.48 -8.04 5.52
C ILE A 315 -19.62 -9.07 5.55
N ASN A 316 -20.82 -8.68 5.97
CA ASN A 316 -21.98 -9.58 5.99
C ASN A 316 -22.43 -10.01 4.60
N LEU A 317 -22.35 -9.13 3.60
CA LEU A 317 -22.58 -9.49 2.20
C LEU A 317 -21.60 -10.58 1.75
N ILE A 318 -20.30 -10.38 1.99
CA ILE A 318 -19.25 -11.34 1.63
C ILE A 318 -19.44 -12.66 2.40
N LEU A 319 -19.82 -12.61 3.68
CA LEU A 319 -20.12 -13.80 4.48
C LEU A 319 -21.30 -14.59 3.93
N ASN A 320 -22.36 -13.92 3.49
CA ASN A 320 -23.50 -14.59 2.85
C ASN A 320 -23.05 -15.36 1.60
N HIS A 321 -22.17 -14.78 0.79
CA HIS A 321 -21.58 -15.44 -0.37
C HIS A 321 -20.59 -16.56 -0.02
N LEU A 322 -19.98 -16.54 1.17
CA LEU A 322 -19.02 -17.56 1.63
C LEU A 322 -19.71 -18.80 2.25
N ARG A 323 -20.96 -18.67 2.72
CA ARG A 323 -21.70 -19.77 3.37
C ARG A 323 -21.88 -20.99 2.45
N ASP A 324 -22.30 -20.78 1.21
CA ASP A 324 -22.55 -21.89 0.29
C ASP A 324 -21.27 -22.59 -0.18
N PRO A 325 -20.18 -21.87 -0.56
CA PRO A 325 -18.87 -22.47 -0.79
C PRO A 325 -18.36 -23.29 0.41
N THR A 326 -18.64 -22.83 1.64
CA THR A 326 -18.23 -23.55 2.86
C THR A 326 -18.97 -24.87 3.04
N LYS A 327 -20.29 -24.90 2.78
CA LYS A 327 -21.07 -26.14 2.83
C LYS A 327 -20.57 -27.12 1.78
N LEU A 328 -20.44 -26.66 0.53
CA LEU A 328 -19.92 -27.45 -0.57
C LEU A 328 -18.52 -28.00 -0.27
N ALA A 329 -17.63 -27.21 0.34
CA ALA A 329 -16.30 -27.67 0.69
C ALA A 329 -16.30 -28.79 1.73
N ASN A 330 -17.22 -28.76 2.70
CA ASN A 330 -17.35 -29.82 3.70
C ASN A 330 -17.92 -31.12 3.10
N GLU A 331 -18.78 -31.02 2.09
CA GLU A 331 -19.35 -32.16 1.38
C GLU A 331 -18.35 -32.74 0.37
N ASN A 332 -17.86 -31.90 -0.54
CA ASN A 332 -16.93 -32.22 -1.61
C ASN A 332 -16.04 -31.01 -1.98
N ILE A 333 -14.81 -31.03 -1.48
CA ILE A 333 -13.81 -29.97 -1.72
C ILE A 333 -13.55 -29.75 -3.21
N ILE A 334 -13.58 -30.79 -4.04
CA ILE A 334 -13.24 -30.68 -5.46
C ILE A 334 -14.35 -29.96 -6.20
N ALA A 335 -15.61 -30.30 -5.91
CA ALA A 335 -16.76 -29.59 -6.44
C ALA A 335 -16.77 -28.11 -5.99
N ALA A 336 -16.37 -27.84 -4.75
CA ALA A 336 -16.25 -26.49 -4.23
C ALA A 336 -15.16 -25.69 -4.96
N VAL A 337 -13.97 -26.27 -5.18
CA VAL A 337 -12.86 -25.61 -5.89
C VAL A 337 -13.16 -25.41 -7.38
N ALA A 338 -13.97 -26.28 -7.99
CA ALA A 338 -14.44 -26.11 -9.37
C ALA A 338 -15.22 -24.81 -9.57
N LYS A 339 -16.05 -24.45 -8.58
CA LYS A 339 -17.03 -23.34 -8.67
C LYS A 339 -16.61 -22.09 -7.90
N HIS A 340 -15.75 -22.23 -6.90
CA HIS A 340 -15.48 -21.18 -5.92
C HIS A 340 -14.01 -21.08 -5.51
N SER A 341 -13.60 -19.85 -5.23
CA SER A 341 -12.41 -19.56 -4.43
C SER A 341 -12.76 -19.63 -2.96
N LEU A 342 -12.17 -20.58 -2.23
CA LEU A 342 -12.40 -20.72 -0.79
C LEU A 342 -11.67 -19.65 0.03
N TYR A 343 -10.61 -19.03 -0.53
CA TYR A 343 -9.78 -18.05 0.18
C TYR A 343 -10.15 -16.59 -0.17
N GLY A 344 -10.69 -16.32 -1.36
CA GLY A 344 -10.80 -14.95 -1.85
C GLY A 344 -11.79 -14.08 -1.07
N TYR A 345 -12.92 -14.64 -0.64
CA TYR A 345 -13.84 -13.94 0.27
C TYR A 345 -13.23 -13.70 1.66
N ILE A 346 -12.49 -14.67 2.20
CA ILE A 346 -11.77 -14.54 3.48
C ILE A 346 -10.72 -13.43 3.38
N TYR A 347 -9.99 -13.37 2.25
CA TYR A 347 -9.02 -12.32 1.96
C TYR A 347 -9.67 -10.93 2.02
N CYS A 348 -10.83 -10.75 1.39
CA CYS A 348 -11.59 -9.50 1.44
C CYS A 348 -12.06 -9.16 2.86
N ILE A 349 -12.64 -10.12 3.60
CA ILE A 349 -13.06 -9.93 5.00
C ILE A 349 -11.87 -9.51 5.87
N ASN A 350 -10.76 -10.23 5.77
CA ASN A 350 -9.52 -9.95 6.49
C ASN A 350 -9.00 -8.55 6.16
N GLY A 351 -9.00 -8.17 4.87
CA GLY A 351 -8.61 -6.86 4.41
C GLY A 351 -9.47 -5.73 4.96
N LEU A 352 -10.79 -5.91 5.04
CA LEU A 352 -11.73 -4.93 5.61
C LEU A 352 -11.56 -4.80 7.13
N ILE A 353 -11.47 -5.92 7.85
CA ILE A 353 -11.24 -5.96 9.30
C ILE A 353 -9.89 -5.34 9.65
N SER A 354 -8.85 -5.62 8.87
CA SER A 354 -7.52 -5.04 9.08
C SER A 354 -7.49 -3.53 8.92
N SER A 355 -8.41 -2.92 8.16
CA SER A 355 -8.53 -1.47 8.04
C SER A 355 -9.50 -0.84 9.04
N TYR A 356 -10.36 -1.63 9.68
CA TYR A 356 -11.38 -1.13 10.58
C TYR A 356 -10.83 -0.71 11.95
N ASN A 357 -11.42 0.33 12.54
CA ASN A 357 -11.06 0.82 13.87
C ASN A 357 -12.14 0.45 14.89
N PHE A 358 -11.94 -0.67 15.59
CA PHE A 358 -12.84 -1.19 16.61
C PHE A 358 -13.03 -0.27 17.84
N ARG A 359 -12.30 0.85 17.97
CA ARG A 359 -12.56 1.83 19.05
C ARG A 359 -13.79 2.70 18.79
N LYS A 360 -14.34 2.69 17.58
CA LYS A 360 -15.47 3.55 17.16
C LYS A 360 -16.73 2.75 16.82
N ILE A 361 -16.88 1.56 17.40
CA ILE A 361 -18.02 0.69 17.10
C ILE A 361 -19.33 1.38 17.51
N THR A 362 -20.27 1.47 16.59
CA THR A 362 -21.62 1.97 16.83
C THR A 362 -22.62 0.83 17.04
N THR A 363 -22.48 -0.27 16.30
CA THR A 363 -23.40 -1.43 16.32
C THR A 363 -22.76 -2.66 16.96
N HIS A 364 -22.64 -2.66 18.29
CA HIS A 364 -21.89 -3.70 19.01
C HIS A 364 -22.45 -5.12 18.82
N GLN A 365 -23.76 -5.31 18.99
CA GLN A 365 -24.42 -6.63 18.86
C GLN A 365 -24.21 -7.25 17.48
N ALA A 366 -24.41 -6.47 16.41
CA ALA A 366 -24.24 -6.94 15.05
C ALA A 366 -22.77 -7.32 14.76
N TRP A 367 -21.81 -6.56 15.30
CA TRP A 367 -20.40 -6.91 15.20
C TRP A 367 -20.06 -8.21 15.95
N LEU A 368 -20.62 -8.42 17.14
CA LEU A 368 -20.42 -9.63 17.92
C LEU A 368 -20.90 -10.87 17.16
N GLU A 369 -22.11 -10.81 16.61
CA GLU A 369 -22.69 -11.89 15.79
C GLU A 369 -21.86 -12.16 14.54
N THR A 370 -21.47 -11.10 13.81
CA THR A 370 -20.65 -11.23 12.60
C THR A 370 -19.27 -11.82 12.91
N VAL A 371 -18.59 -11.38 13.99
CA VAL A 371 -17.28 -11.93 14.39
C VAL A 371 -17.40 -13.40 14.78
N ALA A 372 -18.44 -13.78 15.52
CA ALA A 372 -18.69 -15.18 15.85
C ALA A 372 -18.93 -16.04 14.60
N GLU A 373 -19.72 -15.54 13.65
CA GLU A 373 -19.98 -16.20 12.36
C GLU A 373 -18.69 -16.36 11.54
N ILE A 374 -17.85 -15.32 11.45
CA ILE A 374 -16.55 -15.35 10.78
C ILE A 374 -15.66 -16.46 11.35
N ILE A 375 -15.54 -16.53 12.67
CA ILE A 375 -14.70 -17.54 13.35
C ILE A 375 -15.24 -18.94 13.04
N LYS A 376 -16.56 -19.14 13.17
CA LYS A 376 -17.21 -20.42 12.90
C LYS A 376 -16.98 -20.90 11.46
N ILE A 377 -17.24 -20.05 10.47
CA ILE A 377 -17.03 -20.38 9.05
C ILE A 377 -15.56 -20.67 8.76
N SER A 378 -14.65 -19.87 9.31
CA SER A 378 -13.21 -20.03 9.11
C SER A 378 -12.67 -21.35 9.68
N LEU A 379 -13.13 -21.76 10.88
CA LEU A 379 -12.79 -23.05 11.46
C LEU A 379 -13.37 -24.22 10.65
N SER A 380 -14.61 -24.10 10.19
CA SER A 380 -15.27 -25.09 9.33
C SER A 380 -14.52 -25.29 8.01
N LEU A 381 -14.17 -24.21 7.32
CA LEU A 381 -13.39 -24.26 6.07
C LEU A 381 -12.02 -24.91 6.26
N ASN A 382 -11.31 -24.57 7.34
CA ASN A 382 -10.02 -25.20 7.61
C ASN A 382 -10.15 -26.69 7.93
N THR A 383 -11.24 -27.11 8.58
CA THR A 383 -11.53 -28.52 8.83
C THR A 383 -11.72 -29.27 7.52
N ALA A 384 -12.50 -28.71 6.58
CA ALA A 384 -12.71 -29.28 5.26
C ALA A 384 -11.39 -29.49 4.51
N ILE A 385 -10.56 -28.45 4.38
CA ILE A 385 -9.32 -28.50 3.58
C ILE A 385 -8.15 -29.22 4.26
N SER A 386 -8.25 -29.54 5.55
CA SER A 386 -7.20 -30.20 6.33
C SER A 386 -6.71 -31.50 5.67
N VAL A 387 -7.62 -32.24 5.03
CA VAL A 387 -7.36 -33.51 4.33
C VAL A 387 -6.36 -33.34 3.17
N VAL A 388 -6.32 -32.14 2.56
CA VAL A 388 -5.44 -31.82 1.43
C VAL A 388 -4.07 -31.37 1.95
N VAL A 389 -4.03 -30.37 2.85
CA VAL A 389 -2.78 -29.74 3.31
C VAL A 389 -1.95 -30.61 4.24
N ASN A 390 -2.56 -31.61 4.88
CA ASN A 390 -1.89 -32.56 5.78
C ASN A 390 -1.46 -33.85 5.05
N ASN A 391 -1.82 -34.03 3.78
CA ASN A 391 -1.44 -35.20 2.99
C ASN A 391 0.09 -35.26 2.79
N SER A 392 0.66 -36.47 2.78
CA SER A 392 2.09 -36.71 2.60
C SER A 392 2.61 -36.44 1.18
N SER A 393 1.73 -36.44 0.18
CA SER A 393 2.05 -36.05 -1.20
C SER A 393 0.92 -35.19 -1.79
N PRO A 394 0.84 -33.90 -1.42
CA PRO A 394 -0.25 -33.02 -1.84
C PRO A 394 -0.28 -32.75 -3.36
N GLU A 395 0.84 -32.97 -4.05
CA GLU A 395 1.03 -32.68 -5.47
C GLU A 395 0.88 -33.92 -6.38
N GLY A 396 0.83 -35.12 -5.80
CA GLY A 396 0.98 -36.38 -6.53
C GLY A 396 -0.27 -36.84 -7.27
N HIS A 397 -1.39 -37.02 -6.58
CA HIS A 397 -2.69 -37.49 -7.10
C HIS A 397 -3.80 -37.04 -6.13
N PHE A 398 -5.08 -37.03 -6.55
CA PHE A 398 -6.18 -36.88 -5.59
C PHE A 398 -6.05 -37.96 -4.50
N PRO A 399 -6.24 -37.65 -3.21
CA PRO A 399 -6.16 -38.68 -2.17
C PRO A 399 -7.17 -39.80 -2.49
N MET A 400 -6.81 -41.07 -2.30
CA MET A 400 -7.66 -42.22 -2.71
C MET A 400 -9.06 -42.20 -2.05
N ASP A 401 -9.22 -41.48 -0.93
CA ASP A 401 -10.51 -41.26 -0.26
C ASP A 401 -11.47 -40.35 -1.05
N PHE A 402 -10.96 -39.57 -2.02
CA PHE A 402 -11.79 -38.77 -2.91
C PHE A 402 -12.47 -39.65 -3.96
N GLU A 403 -11.78 -40.68 -4.49
CA GLU A 403 -12.29 -41.57 -5.55
C GLU A 403 -13.66 -42.19 -5.21
N ARG A 404 -13.93 -42.47 -3.93
CA ARG A 404 -15.21 -43.04 -3.45
C ARG A 404 -16.34 -42.03 -3.29
N LYS A 405 -16.06 -40.73 -3.15
CA LYS A 405 -17.08 -39.68 -2.97
C LYS A 405 -17.54 -39.04 -4.28
N PHE A 406 -16.93 -39.36 -5.42
CA PHE A 406 -17.30 -38.78 -6.72
C PHE A 406 -18.51 -39.41 -7.39
N PHE A 407 -18.86 -40.65 -7.05
CA PHE A 407 -19.93 -41.39 -7.74
C PHE A 407 -21.32 -41.19 -7.13
N ASN A 408 -21.53 -40.17 -6.29
CA ASN A 408 -22.88 -39.75 -5.91
C ASN A 408 -23.39 -38.71 -6.93
N ASP A 409 -23.88 -39.24 -8.05
CA ASP A 409 -24.83 -38.80 -9.10
C ASP A 409 -25.23 -37.33 -9.40
N ASP A 410 -24.79 -36.28 -8.70
CA ASP A 410 -25.36 -34.92 -8.86
C ASP A 410 -24.41 -33.83 -9.42
N ILE A 411 -23.26 -34.18 -10.01
CA ILE A 411 -22.32 -33.17 -10.55
C ILE A 411 -22.05 -33.38 -12.04
N ASN A 412 -22.28 -32.32 -12.83
CA ASN A 412 -21.93 -32.27 -14.26
C ASN A 412 -20.47 -32.65 -14.49
N GLU A 413 -20.26 -33.75 -15.22
CA GLU A 413 -18.97 -34.36 -15.53
C GLU A 413 -17.97 -33.38 -16.20
N SER A 414 -18.49 -32.37 -16.90
CA SER A 414 -17.69 -31.31 -17.56
C SER A 414 -16.96 -30.39 -16.58
N ASP A 415 -17.51 -30.13 -15.39
CA ASP A 415 -16.89 -29.22 -14.42
C ASP A 415 -15.76 -29.93 -13.66
N LEU A 416 -15.91 -31.22 -13.36
CA LEU A 416 -14.89 -32.01 -12.65
C LEU A 416 -13.64 -32.31 -13.49
N THR A 417 -13.79 -32.49 -14.81
CA THR A 417 -12.67 -32.78 -15.72
C THR A 417 -11.67 -31.63 -15.84
N THR A 418 -12.04 -30.42 -15.40
CA THR A 418 -11.17 -29.23 -15.44
C THR A 418 -10.39 -28.98 -14.15
N VAL A 419 -10.76 -29.63 -13.04
CA VAL A 419 -10.14 -29.37 -11.73
C VAL A 419 -8.87 -30.20 -11.58
N THR A 420 -7.72 -29.53 -11.51
CA THR A 420 -6.44 -30.20 -11.26
C THR A 420 -6.17 -30.34 -9.75
N PRO A 421 -5.40 -31.36 -9.32
CA PRO A 421 -4.91 -31.45 -7.94
C PRO A 421 -4.16 -30.19 -7.50
N GLN A 422 -3.44 -29.53 -8.43
CA GLN A 422 -2.75 -28.27 -8.17
C GLN A 422 -3.71 -27.12 -7.83
N MET A 423 -4.87 -27.03 -8.48
CA MET A 423 -5.90 -26.04 -8.14
C MET A 423 -6.47 -26.28 -6.74
N VAL A 424 -6.75 -27.54 -6.40
CA VAL A 424 -7.26 -27.92 -5.08
C VAL A 424 -6.23 -27.62 -3.99
N LEU A 425 -4.96 -27.98 -4.23
CA LEU A 425 -3.86 -27.64 -3.33
C LEU A 425 -3.73 -26.13 -3.17
N LEU A 426 -3.69 -25.37 -4.28
CA LEU A 426 -3.58 -23.91 -4.29
C LEU A 426 -4.67 -23.27 -3.44
N CYS A 427 -5.93 -23.64 -3.71
CA CYS A 427 -7.08 -23.13 -2.98
C CYS A 427 -6.99 -23.48 -1.50
N SER A 428 -6.66 -24.73 -1.17
CA SER A 428 -6.56 -25.21 0.21
C SER A 428 -5.47 -24.48 1.01
N TRP A 429 -4.23 -24.43 0.53
CA TRP A 429 -3.16 -23.79 1.31
C TRP A 429 -3.34 -22.28 1.42
N ARG A 430 -3.91 -21.63 0.38
CA ARG A 430 -4.26 -20.20 0.43
C ARG A 430 -5.35 -19.95 1.47
N THR A 431 -6.37 -20.81 1.56
CA THR A 431 -7.40 -20.68 2.60
C THR A 431 -6.80 -20.80 4.00
N VAL A 432 -5.91 -21.77 4.24
CA VAL A 432 -5.20 -21.88 5.53
C VAL A 432 -4.41 -20.60 5.84
N LYS A 433 -3.70 -20.05 4.85
CA LYS A 433 -2.99 -18.78 4.97
C LYS A 433 -3.92 -17.65 5.39
N GLU A 434 -5.00 -17.43 4.65
CA GLU A 434 -5.88 -16.28 4.89
C GLU A 434 -6.66 -16.39 6.20
N VAL A 435 -7.10 -17.60 6.59
CA VAL A 435 -7.72 -17.83 7.90
C VAL A 435 -6.72 -17.58 9.03
N SER A 436 -5.49 -18.06 8.90
CA SER A 436 -4.46 -17.86 9.93
C SER A 436 -4.16 -16.38 10.16
N LEU A 437 -4.06 -15.61 9.07
CA LEU A 437 -3.87 -14.17 9.14
C LEU A 437 -5.09 -13.45 9.71
N LEU A 438 -6.29 -13.85 9.32
CA LEU A 438 -7.56 -13.32 9.85
C LEU A 438 -7.65 -13.52 11.36
N PHE A 439 -7.36 -14.73 11.86
CA PHE A 439 -7.32 -15.02 13.29
C PHE A 439 -6.30 -14.17 14.05
N GLY A 440 -5.10 -14.00 13.49
CA GLY A 440 -4.10 -13.11 14.07
C GLY A 440 -4.58 -11.64 14.14
N HIS A 441 -5.30 -11.16 13.12
CA HIS A 441 -5.87 -9.81 13.13
C HIS A 441 -7.04 -9.65 14.10
N LEU A 442 -7.96 -10.61 14.14
CA LEU A 442 -9.07 -10.63 15.09
C LEU A 442 -8.55 -10.58 16.52
N ALA A 443 -7.61 -11.46 16.88
CA ALA A 443 -7.00 -11.48 18.20
C ALA A 443 -6.31 -10.16 18.57
N MET A 444 -5.59 -9.55 17.63
CA MET A 444 -4.86 -8.29 17.89
C MET A 444 -5.75 -7.05 17.98
N LYS A 445 -6.84 -6.99 17.21
CA LYS A 445 -7.61 -5.76 17.02
C LYS A 445 -8.97 -5.75 17.70
N CYS A 446 -9.64 -6.90 17.83
CA CYS A 446 -10.95 -6.95 18.44
C CYS A 446 -10.84 -6.82 19.96
N PRO A 447 -11.75 -6.07 20.62
CA PRO A 447 -11.86 -6.05 22.07
C PRO A 447 -12.17 -7.46 22.60
N ILE A 448 -11.40 -7.91 23.58
CA ILE A 448 -11.66 -9.19 24.27
C ILE A 448 -12.58 -8.91 25.46
N GLU A 449 -13.54 -9.81 25.68
CA GLU A 449 -14.47 -9.72 26.80
C GLU A 449 -13.72 -9.53 28.14
N ASN A 450 -14.20 -8.60 28.97
CA ASN A 450 -13.66 -8.30 30.30
C ASN A 450 -12.22 -7.76 30.35
N GLU A 451 -11.67 -7.19 29.26
CA GLU A 451 -10.32 -6.59 29.26
C GLU A 451 -10.28 -5.18 29.88
N SER A 452 -11.28 -4.33 29.57
CA SER A 452 -11.25 -2.89 29.87
C SER A 452 -12.61 -2.30 30.28
N SER A 453 -13.54 -3.11 30.79
CA SER A 453 -14.92 -2.72 31.15
C SER A 453 -15.84 -2.34 29.97
N GLU A 454 -15.36 -2.48 28.73
CA GLU A 454 -16.17 -2.38 27.51
C GLU A 454 -16.73 -3.75 27.10
N LEU A 455 -17.83 -3.77 26.36
CA LEU A 455 -18.38 -4.98 25.76
C LEU A 455 -17.34 -5.59 24.78
N GLY A 456 -16.96 -6.85 25.00
CA GLY A 456 -16.02 -7.57 24.12
C GLY A 456 -16.68 -8.01 22.82
N LEU A 457 -15.91 -8.05 21.72
CA LEU A 457 -16.35 -8.67 20.46
C LEU A 457 -15.91 -10.14 20.33
N ILE A 458 -14.91 -10.55 21.11
CA ILE A 458 -14.42 -11.93 21.15
C ILE A 458 -14.46 -12.43 22.60
N CYS A 459 -15.08 -13.58 22.81
CA CYS A 459 -15.13 -14.23 24.11
C CYS A 459 -13.91 -15.14 24.35
N GLU A 460 -13.67 -15.50 25.61
CA GLU A 460 -12.54 -16.35 26.01
C GLU A 460 -12.51 -17.68 25.24
N ARG A 461 -13.67 -18.33 25.08
CA ARG A 461 -13.80 -19.60 24.35
C ARG A 461 -13.32 -19.47 22.90
N GLN A 462 -13.71 -18.41 22.20
CA GLN A 462 -13.29 -18.16 20.82
C GLN A 462 -11.77 -17.95 20.72
N ILE A 463 -11.15 -17.30 21.70
CA ILE A 463 -9.68 -17.16 21.76
C ILE A 463 -9.01 -18.53 21.92
N VAL A 464 -9.54 -19.39 22.78
CA VAL A 464 -9.03 -20.75 22.97
C VAL A 464 -9.21 -21.60 21.71
N ASP A 465 -10.36 -21.50 21.04
CA ASP A 465 -10.65 -22.21 19.79
C ASP A 465 -9.67 -21.77 18.68
N ILE A 466 -9.46 -20.45 18.51
CA ILE A 466 -8.49 -19.89 17.57
C ILE A 466 -7.07 -20.38 17.87
N GLY A 467 -6.66 -20.32 19.14
CA GLY A 467 -5.32 -20.71 19.55
C GLY A 467 -5.06 -22.20 19.34
N SER A 468 -5.99 -23.04 19.77
CA SER A 468 -5.92 -24.49 19.58
C SER A 468 -5.84 -24.85 18.10
N HIS A 469 -6.65 -24.17 17.26
CA HIS A 469 -6.62 -24.35 15.81
C HIS A 469 -5.25 -24.00 15.20
N LEU A 470 -4.67 -22.85 15.57
CA LEU A 470 -3.35 -22.44 15.09
C LEU A 470 -2.24 -23.39 15.53
N VAL A 471 -2.32 -23.90 16.77
CA VAL A 471 -1.37 -24.91 17.29
C VAL A 471 -1.48 -26.21 16.52
N THR A 472 -2.69 -26.68 16.23
CA THR A 472 -2.92 -27.86 15.38
C THR A 472 -2.33 -27.65 13.99
N LEU A 473 -2.58 -26.51 13.35
CA LEU A 473 -1.99 -26.19 12.05
C LEU A 473 -0.45 -26.21 12.10
N LEU A 474 0.16 -25.60 13.12
CA LEU A 474 1.62 -25.58 13.29
C LEU A 474 2.22 -26.98 13.52
N SER A 475 1.44 -27.89 14.09
CA SER A 475 1.86 -29.25 14.42
C SER A 475 1.68 -30.23 13.24
N GLU A 476 0.60 -30.08 12.49
CA GLU A 476 0.18 -31.06 11.47
C GLU A 476 0.49 -30.64 10.02
N THR A 477 0.53 -29.32 9.74
CA THR A 477 0.60 -28.82 8.36
C THR A 477 1.98 -29.05 7.72
N LYS A 478 1.98 -29.67 6.54
CA LYS A 478 3.21 -29.95 5.78
C LYS A 478 3.57 -28.84 4.80
N HIS A 479 2.57 -28.20 4.18
CA HIS A 479 2.79 -27.15 3.18
C HIS A 479 3.50 -25.92 3.79
N ARG A 480 4.65 -25.54 3.22
CA ARG A 480 5.52 -24.46 3.75
C ARG A 480 4.78 -23.13 3.86
N GLY A 481 4.10 -22.71 2.80
CA GLY A 481 3.39 -21.42 2.78
C GLY A 481 2.21 -21.35 3.74
N ALA A 482 1.58 -22.48 4.07
CA ALA A 482 0.48 -22.51 5.04
C ALA A 482 1.03 -22.42 6.48
N PHE A 483 2.13 -23.14 6.75
CA PHE A 483 2.83 -23.10 8.03
C PHE A 483 3.39 -21.71 8.36
N GLU A 484 4.08 -21.06 7.43
CA GLU A 484 4.68 -19.73 7.68
C GLU A 484 3.63 -18.69 8.09
N GLN A 485 2.40 -18.84 7.59
CA GLN A 485 1.30 -17.89 7.84
C GLN A 485 0.52 -18.26 9.11
N ALA A 486 0.38 -19.56 9.42
CA ALA A 486 -0.06 -20.02 10.73
C ALA A 486 0.85 -19.48 11.85
N HIS A 487 2.16 -19.44 11.60
CA HIS A 487 3.13 -18.87 12.54
C HIS A 487 2.89 -17.38 12.79
N ILE A 488 2.72 -16.57 11.73
CA ILE A 488 2.42 -15.13 11.87
C ILE A 488 1.10 -14.91 12.63
N GLY A 489 0.07 -15.71 12.36
CA GLY A 489 -1.20 -15.66 13.07
C GLY A 489 -1.05 -15.97 14.57
N PHE A 490 -0.28 -17.02 14.89
CA PHE A 490 0.00 -17.44 16.25
C PHE A 490 0.87 -16.45 17.03
N GLU A 491 1.86 -15.86 16.37
CA GLU A 491 2.70 -14.79 16.94
C GLU A 491 1.86 -13.58 17.35
N LYS A 492 0.97 -13.13 16.46
CA LYS A 492 0.02 -12.03 16.76
C LYS A 492 -0.86 -12.36 17.96
N LEU A 493 -1.41 -13.57 18.01
CA LEU A 493 -2.21 -14.04 19.13
C LEU A 493 -1.40 -14.01 20.44
N CYS A 494 -0.22 -14.64 20.47
CA CYS A 494 0.61 -14.69 21.68
C CYS A 494 1.03 -13.29 22.15
N THR A 495 1.44 -12.42 21.21
CA THR A 495 1.78 -11.02 21.48
C THR A 495 0.65 -10.29 22.19
N ARG A 496 -0.61 -10.54 21.79
CA ARG A 496 -1.78 -9.98 22.47
C ARG A 496 -1.95 -10.57 23.86
N LEU A 497 -1.96 -11.91 23.96
CA LEU A 497 -2.28 -12.63 25.20
C LEU A 497 -1.32 -12.28 26.34
N TRP A 498 -0.02 -12.09 26.07
CA TRP A 498 0.95 -11.69 27.10
C TRP A 498 0.70 -10.31 27.69
N ARG A 499 0.08 -9.41 26.92
CA ARG A 499 -0.25 -8.05 27.37
C ARG A 499 -1.56 -7.97 28.15
N LEU A 500 -2.33 -9.06 28.22
CA LEU A 500 -3.61 -9.08 28.92
C LEU A 500 -3.43 -9.13 30.45
N LYS A 501 -4.32 -8.44 31.16
CA LYS A 501 -4.39 -8.50 32.63
C LYS A 501 -4.94 -9.84 33.13
N GLN A 502 -5.83 -10.46 32.36
CA GLN A 502 -6.45 -11.75 32.70
C GLN A 502 -5.39 -12.86 32.78
N LYS A 503 -5.29 -13.52 33.95
CA LYS A 503 -4.25 -14.53 34.19
C LYS A 503 -4.44 -15.80 33.36
N HIS A 504 -5.69 -16.25 33.16
CA HIS A 504 -5.99 -17.48 32.43
C HIS A 504 -5.58 -17.36 30.94
N LEU A 505 -5.98 -16.31 30.23
CA LEU A 505 -5.63 -16.10 28.82
C LEU A 505 -4.12 -15.91 28.63
N ARG A 506 -3.47 -15.19 29.53
CA ARG A 506 -2.02 -14.91 29.48
C ARG A 506 -1.16 -16.17 29.66
N GLN A 507 -1.68 -17.21 30.28
CA GLN A 507 -0.97 -18.49 30.46
C GLN A 507 -1.09 -19.42 29.25
N LEU A 508 -2.06 -19.21 28.36
CA LEU A 508 -2.30 -20.08 27.21
C LEU A 508 -1.07 -20.29 26.31
N PRO A 509 -0.28 -19.26 25.92
CA PRO A 509 0.92 -19.48 25.12
C PRO A 509 1.93 -20.42 25.79
N LYS A 510 2.04 -20.31 27.12
CA LYS A 510 2.90 -21.20 27.91
C LYS A 510 2.36 -22.63 27.88
N ILE A 511 1.06 -22.81 28.11
CA ILE A 511 0.40 -24.13 28.09
C ILE A 511 0.60 -24.81 26.73
N TRP A 512 0.29 -24.13 25.62
CA TRP A 512 0.48 -24.67 24.27
C TRP A 512 1.93 -25.06 23.97
N LEU A 513 2.91 -24.29 24.50
CA LEU A 513 4.32 -24.65 24.38
C LEU A 513 4.66 -25.92 25.16
N TYR A 514 4.18 -26.06 26.40
CA TYR A 514 4.40 -27.28 27.19
C TYR A 514 3.76 -28.50 26.53
N ASP A 515 2.53 -28.37 26.05
CA ASP A 515 1.81 -29.46 25.37
C ASP A 515 2.56 -29.89 24.11
N LEU A 516 3.08 -28.92 23.33
CA LEU A 516 3.91 -29.21 22.17
C LEU A 516 5.21 -29.94 22.56
N LEU A 517 5.91 -29.47 23.60
CA LEU A 517 7.15 -30.09 24.08
C LEU A 517 6.89 -31.53 24.54
N LEU A 518 5.82 -31.78 25.29
CA LEU A 518 5.41 -33.12 25.73
C LEU A 518 5.06 -34.03 24.56
N ALA A 519 4.42 -33.47 23.52
CA ALA A 519 4.13 -34.20 22.29
C ALA A 519 5.45 -34.61 21.59
N ILE A 520 6.42 -33.69 21.49
CA ILE A 520 7.72 -33.97 20.85
C ILE A 520 8.55 -35.00 21.63
N THR A 521 8.51 -34.97 22.96
CA THR A 521 9.23 -35.93 23.81
C THR A 521 8.55 -37.31 23.87
N GLY A 522 7.41 -37.48 23.19
CA GLY A 522 6.65 -38.74 23.17
C GLY A 522 5.99 -39.06 24.52
N SER A 523 5.91 -38.08 25.42
CA SER A 523 5.37 -38.24 26.78
C SER A 523 3.86 -37.98 26.84
N SER A 524 3.26 -37.53 25.74
CA SER A 524 1.82 -37.33 25.61
C SER A 524 1.08 -38.62 25.22
N SER A 525 0.02 -38.97 25.94
CA SER A 525 -0.83 -40.13 25.66
C SER A 525 -1.83 -39.95 24.51
N GLY A 526 -1.89 -38.79 23.85
CA GLY A 526 -2.98 -38.43 22.91
C GLY A 526 -2.61 -37.92 21.51
N ASN A 527 -1.36 -37.55 21.21
CA ASN A 527 -0.99 -36.94 19.92
C ASN A 527 -0.09 -37.84 19.07
N SER A 528 -0.69 -38.78 18.33
CA SER A 528 -0.01 -39.68 17.39
C SER A 528 0.25 -39.08 15.99
N LYS A 529 -0.15 -37.83 15.73
CA LYS A 529 -0.10 -37.17 14.40
C LYS A 529 1.02 -36.13 14.23
N LEU A 530 2.10 -36.21 15.01
CA LEU A 530 3.24 -35.32 14.80
C LEU A 530 3.96 -35.69 13.49
N CYS A 531 4.13 -34.71 12.60
CA CYS A 531 4.85 -34.94 11.36
C CYS A 531 6.36 -35.10 11.62
N ALA A 532 6.92 -36.26 11.28
CA ALA A 532 8.31 -36.65 11.57
C ALA A 532 9.37 -35.67 11.03
N THR A 533 9.09 -34.97 9.92
CA THR A 533 9.98 -34.00 9.26
C THR A 533 10.00 -32.62 9.91
N ARG A 534 9.13 -32.31 10.89
CA ARG A 534 9.09 -31.00 11.56
C ARG A 534 9.61 -30.96 13.00
N ARG A 535 10.18 -32.06 13.51
CA ARG A 535 11.02 -32.06 14.74
C ARG A 535 12.10 -30.97 14.73
N SER A 536 12.45 -30.44 13.56
CA SER A 536 13.48 -29.43 13.33
C SER A 536 12.99 -28.07 12.79
N ALA A 537 11.69 -27.86 12.49
CA ALA A 537 11.22 -26.63 11.82
C ALA A 537 9.95 -25.97 12.40
N GLY A 538 9.07 -26.68 13.12
CA GLY A 538 7.89 -26.07 13.77
C GLY A 538 8.16 -25.56 15.18
N VAL A 539 8.84 -26.43 15.93
CA VAL A 539 9.20 -26.26 17.34
C VAL A 539 10.09 -25.06 17.59
N PRO A 540 11.19 -24.82 16.83
CA PRO A 540 12.08 -23.70 17.11
C PRO A 540 11.38 -22.35 16.99
N PHE A 541 10.39 -22.22 16.11
CA PHE A 541 9.63 -20.98 15.89
C PHE A 541 8.54 -20.77 16.94
N MET A 542 7.84 -21.83 17.37
CA MET A 542 6.92 -21.73 18.51
C MET A 542 7.66 -21.41 19.80
N VAL A 543 8.84 -22.02 20.01
CA VAL A 543 9.77 -21.67 21.09
C VAL A 543 10.23 -20.21 20.94
N GLN A 544 10.66 -19.79 19.74
CA GLN A 544 11.11 -18.43 19.48
C GLN A 544 10.03 -17.40 19.81
N VAL A 545 8.80 -17.58 19.33
CA VAL A 545 7.67 -16.68 19.66
C VAL A 545 7.43 -16.70 21.17
N SER A 546 7.38 -17.88 21.78
CA SER A 546 7.13 -18.03 23.22
C SER A 546 8.19 -17.38 24.10
N PHE A 547 9.45 -17.33 23.66
CA PHE A 547 10.58 -16.78 24.42
C PHE A 547 10.90 -15.32 24.05
N SER A 548 10.79 -14.90 22.79
CA SER A 548 11.18 -13.56 22.31
C SER A 548 10.35 -12.44 22.93
N LEU A 549 9.14 -12.76 23.35
CA LEU A 549 8.13 -11.81 23.86
C LEU A 549 7.87 -11.99 25.38
N SER A 550 8.65 -12.85 26.04
CA SER A 550 8.65 -13.01 27.51
C SER A 550 9.55 -12.01 28.25
N ARG A 551 10.27 -11.17 27.51
CA ARG A 551 10.95 -9.97 28.00
C ARG A 551 10.04 -8.76 27.83
#